data_AF-A0ABD5SBJ1-F1
#
_entry.id   AF-A0ABD5SBJ1-F1
#
_cell.length_a   1.000
_cell.length_b   1.000
_cell.length_c   1.000
_cell.angle_alpha   90.00
_cell.angle_beta   90.00
_cell.angle_gamma   90.00
#
_symmetry.space_group_name_H-M   'P 1'
#
loop_
_entity.id
_entity.type
_entity.pdbx_description
1 polymer ?
#
loop_
_entity_poly.entity_id
_entity_poly.type
_entity_poly.pdbx_seq_one_letter_code
_entity_poly.pdbx_strand_id
1 'polypeptide(L)'
;MVPWACGIEGCDAVFDGVESLILHQTRDHQRHECKVCGTIVPDGYFAIRHTFDEHTRAEYVRAYDADSGAVRRREAVKREIETEADLQSVVDRLDGSV
;
A
#
# COMPACT_ATOMS: atom_id res chain seq x y z
N MET A 1 6.85 -17.97 10.63
CA MET A 1 6.55 -16.69 9.97
C MET A 1 5.68 -17.03 8.77
N VAL A 2 4.57 -16.32 8.57
CA VAL A 2 3.70 -16.54 7.40
C VAL A 2 4.23 -15.66 6.27
N PRO A 3 4.46 -16.20 5.06
CA PRO A 3 5.01 -15.42 3.96
C PRO A 3 4.00 -14.36 3.47
N TRP A 4 4.52 -13.23 3.02
CA TRP A 4 3.77 -12.08 2.53
C TRP A 4 3.71 -12.08 1.01
N ALA A 5 2.52 -12.25 0.43
CA ALA A 5 2.32 -12.20 -1.01
C ALA A 5 1.99 -10.78 -1.49
N CYS A 6 2.49 -10.42 -2.68
CA CYS A 6 2.11 -9.17 -3.32
C CYS A 6 0.62 -9.16 -3.68
N GLY A 7 -0.09 -8.12 -3.26
CA GLY A 7 -1.53 -7.96 -3.53
C GLY A 7 -1.84 -7.14 -4.79
N ILE A 8 -0.84 -6.77 -5.60
CA ILE A 8 -1.03 -6.03 -6.84
C ILE A 8 -1.38 -7.03 -7.96
N GLU A 9 -2.40 -6.70 -8.75
CA GLU A 9 -2.92 -7.58 -9.80
C GLU A 9 -1.81 -8.00 -10.78
N GLY A 10 -1.72 -9.30 -11.06
CA GLY A 10 -0.70 -9.86 -11.95
C GLY A 10 0.68 -10.06 -11.32
N CYS A 11 0.81 -9.94 -9.99
CA CYS A 11 2.06 -10.14 -9.29
C CYS A 11 1.99 -11.28 -8.26
N ASP A 12 2.70 -12.37 -8.54
CA ASP A 12 2.76 -13.55 -7.66
C ASP A 12 4.01 -13.56 -6.75
N ALA A 13 4.68 -12.42 -6.58
CA ALA A 13 5.88 -12.33 -5.75
C ALA A 13 5.55 -12.54 -4.26
N VAL A 14 6.41 -13.27 -3.57
CA VAL A 14 6.25 -13.63 -2.16
C VAL A 14 7.53 -13.32 -1.39
N PHE A 15 7.40 -12.79 -0.18
CA PHE A 15 8.51 -12.33 0.65
C PHE A 15 8.39 -12.86 2.08
N ASP A 16 9.52 -13.06 2.74
CA ASP A 16 9.56 -13.50 4.14
C ASP A 16 9.25 -12.38 5.14
N GLY A 17 9.19 -11.12 4.69
CA GLY A 17 8.95 -9.96 5.54
C GLY A 17 8.20 -8.84 4.82
N VAL A 18 7.39 -8.11 5.57
CA VAL A 18 6.51 -7.06 5.07
C VAL A 18 7.29 -5.87 4.51
N GLU A 19 8.46 -5.53 5.07
CA GLU A 19 9.29 -4.44 4.57
C GLU A 19 9.83 -4.74 3.17
N SER A 20 10.23 -5.99 2.93
CA SER A 20 10.67 -6.44 1.60
C SER A 20 9.53 -6.40 0.59
N LEU A 21 8.31 -6.77 1.02
CA LEU A 21 7.12 -6.62 0.19
C LEU A 21 6.86 -5.14 -0.16
N ILE A 22 6.90 -4.22 0.81
CA ILE A 22 6.65 -2.78 0.56
C ILE A 22 7.69 -2.20 -0.39
N LEU A 23 8.96 -2.58 -0.23
CA LEU A 23 10.03 -2.15 -1.14
C LEU A 23 9.82 -2.63 -2.57
N HIS A 24 9.43 -3.90 -2.72
CA HIS A 24 9.07 -4.46 -4.02
C HIS A 24 7.91 -3.68 -4.67
N GLN A 25 6.82 -3.46 -3.92
CA GLN A 25 5.67 -2.66 -4.40
C GLN A 25 6.10 -1.26 -4.84
N THR A 26 7.06 -0.66 -4.14
CA THR A 26 7.51 0.71 -4.42
C THR A 26 8.43 0.82 -5.63
N ARG A 27 9.26 -0.21 -5.89
CA ARG A 27 10.31 -0.18 -6.93
C ARG A 27 9.90 -0.86 -8.22
N ASP A 28 9.13 -1.94 -8.13
CA ASP A 28 8.94 -2.87 -9.24
C ASP A 28 7.56 -2.74 -9.89
N HIS A 29 6.65 -1.94 -9.29
CA HIS A 29 5.32 -1.69 -9.83
C HIS A 29 5.17 -0.29 -10.40
N GLN A 30 4.27 -0.17 -11.36
CA GLN A 30 3.88 1.12 -11.89
C GLN A 30 3.24 1.95 -10.78
N ARG A 31 3.59 3.24 -10.71
CA ARG A 31 3.01 4.17 -9.74
C ARG A 31 1.51 4.32 -9.96
N HIS A 32 0.79 4.49 -8.87
CA HIS A 32 -0.66 4.65 -8.83
C HIS A 32 -1.06 6.13 -8.83
N GLU A 33 -2.00 6.50 -9.69
CA GLU A 33 -2.64 7.82 -9.65
C GLU A 33 -3.85 7.79 -8.70
N CYS A 34 -3.80 8.59 -7.64
CA CYS A 34 -4.91 8.68 -6.71
C CYS A 34 -6.14 9.29 -7.38
N LYS A 35 -7.22 8.51 -7.59
CA LYS A 35 -8.46 9.01 -8.24
C LYS A 35 -9.20 10.09 -7.44
N VAL A 36 -8.83 10.33 -6.18
CA VAL A 36 -9.44 11.39 -5.36
C VAL A 36 -8.80 12.76 -5.64
N CYS A 37 -7.47 12.83 -5.77
CA CYS A 37 -6.74 14.10 -5.85
C CYS A 37 -5.73 14.22 -7.01
N GLY A 38 -5.50 13.15 -7.79
CA GLY A 38 -4.57 13.12 -8.92
C GLY A 38 -3.09 12.94 -8.55
N THR A 39 -2.74 12.84 -7.27
CA THR A 39 -1.34 12.63 -6.85
C THR A 39 -0.84 11.25 -7.30
N ILE A 40 0.37 11.23 -7.87
CA ILE A 40 1.07 9.99 -8.24
C ILE A 40 1.86 9.47 -7.03
N VAL A 41 1.48 8.31 -6.51
CA VAL A 41 2.08 7.65 -5.34
C VAL A 41 2.59 6.25 -5.73
N PRO A 42 3.50 5.63 -4.96
CA PRO A 42 3.79 4.21 -5.16
C PRO A 42 2.53 3.36 -4.96
N ASP A 43 2.38 2.30 -5.76
CA ASP A 43 1.24 1.37 -5.66
C ASP A 43 1.35 0.47 -4.41
N GLY A 44 0.35 -0.37 -4.19
CA GLY A 44 0.28 -1.28 -3.06
C GLY A 44 0.05 -0.52 -1.75
N TYR A 45 0.90 -0.77 -0.75
CA TYR A 45 0.73 -0.23 0.60
C TYR A 45 0.67 1.30 0.63
N PHE A 46 1.55 2.01 -0.09
CA PHE A 46 1.59 3.47 -0.05
C PHE A 46 0.35 4.12 -0.68
N ALA A 47 -0.23 3.52 -1.74
CA ALA A 47 -1.50 3.97 -2.30
C ALA A 47 -2.67 3.81 -1.30
N ILE A 48 -2.71 2.68 -0.59
CA ILE A 48 -3.70 2.44 0.47
C ILE A 48 -3.50 3.46 1.60
N ARG A 49 -2.28 3.61 2.11
CA ARG A 49 -1.96 4.54 3.20
C ARG A 49 -2.35 5.96 2.84
N HIS A 50 -1.90 6.47 1.68
CA HIS A 50 -2.27 7.79 1.18
C HIS A 50 -3.79 7.99 1.17
N THR A 51 -4.52 7.00 0.64
CA THR A 51 -5.98 7.11 0.51
C THR A 51 -6.68 7.26 1.86
N PHE A 52 -6.28 6.49 2.88
CA PHE A 52 -6.97 6.46 4.17
C PHE A 52 -6.42 7.43 5.22
N ASP A 53 -5.23 7.99 5.00
CA ASP A 53 -4.67 9.03 5.86
C ASP A 53 -5.01 10.44 5.36
N GLU A 54 -5.07 10.66 4.03
CA GLU A 54 -5.29 11.98 3.44
C GLU A 54 -6.73 12.23 2.98
N HIS A 55 -7.54 11.17 2.79
CA HIS A 55 -8.92 11.29 2.32
C HIS A 55 -9.90 10.52 3.19
N THR A 56 -11.17 10.88 3.07
CA THR A 56 -12.25 10.20 3.76
C THR A 56 -12.71 8.94 3.03
N ARG A 57 -13.31 7.99 3.76
CA ARG A 57 -13.95 6.80 3.18
C ARG A 57 -14.98 7.15 2.10
N ALA A 58 -15.73 8.26 2.30
CA ALA A 58 -16.74 8.70 1.36
C ALA A 58 -16.13 9.20 0.05
N GLU A 59 -14.98 9.89 0.09
CA GLU A 59 -14.25 10.31 -1.09
C GLU A 59 -13.68 9.12 -1.85
N TYR A 60 -13.06 8.17 -1.14
CA TYR A 60 -12.60 6.92 -1.75
C TYR A 60 -13.73 6.16 -2.45
N VAL A 61 -14.87 5.96 -1.78
CA VAL A 61 -16.04 5.27 -2.35
C VAL A 61 -16.50 5.94 -3.63
N ARG A 62 -16.61 7.28 -3.64
CA ARG A 62 -17.04 8.03 -4.83
C ARG A 62 -16.01 7.98 -5.97
N ALA A 63 -14.74 8.16 -5.67
CA ALA A 63 -13.68 8.23 -6.69
C ALA A 63 -13.35 6.88 -7.32
N TYR A 64 -13.50 5.80 -6.57
CA TYR A 64 -13.15 4.44 -7.01
C TYR A 64 -14.35 3.54 -7.28
N ASP A 65 -15.58 4.08 -7.20
CA ASP A 65 -16.83 3.30 -7.29
C ASP A 65 -16.80 2.07 -6.36
N ALA A 66 -16.34 2.28 -5.14
CA ALA A 66 -16.03 1.21 -4.20
C ALA A 66 -17.15 0.97 -3.18
N ASP A 67 -17.24 -0.24 -2.65
CA ASP A 67 -18.19 -0.57 -1.59
C ASP A 67 -17.58 -0.52 -0.17
N SER A 68 -18.42 -0.67 0.84
CA SER A 68 -17.96 -0.72 2.24
C SER A 68 -17.05 -1.91 2.54
N GLY A 69 -17.14 -3.00 1.77
CA GLY A 69 -16.23 -4.15 1.88
C GLY A 69 -14.83 -3.82 1.39
N ALA A 70 -14.72 -3.09 0.28
CA ALA A 70 -13.46 -2.63 -0.29
C ALA A 70 -12.73 -1.66 0.65
N VAL A 71 -13.47 -0.80 1.36
CA VAL A 71 -12.95 0.04 2.43
C VAL A 71 -12.40 -0.83 3.57
N ARG A 72 -13.23 -1.70 4.15
CA ARG A 72 -12.84 -2.55 5.28
C ARG A 72 -11.61 -3.41 4.98
N ARG A 73 -11.55 -3.99 3.78
CA ARG A 73 -10.39 -4.81 3.34
C ARG A 73 -9.10 -3.98 3.34
N ARG A 74 -9.11 -2.79 2.74
CA ARG A 74 -7.91 -1.94 2.64
C ARG A 74 -7.48 -1.38 3.99
N GLU A 75 -8.42 -0.98 4.85
CA GLU A 75 -8.09 -0.57 6.22
C GLU A 75 -7.52 -1.72 7.06
N ALA A 76 -7.99 -2.96 6.84
CA ALA A 76 -7.42 -4.15 7.48
C ALA A 76 -5.99 -4.40 7.02
N VAL A 77 -5.74 -4.39 5.70
CA VAL A 77 -4.39 -4.52 5.12
C VAL A 77 -3.45 -3.43 5.64
N LYS A 78 -3.89 -2.16 5.64
CA LYS A 78 -3.10 -1.05 6.18
C LYS A 78 -2.68 -1.31 7.62
N ARG A 79 -3.62 -1.69 8.47
CA ARG A 79 -3.38 -1.94 9.90
C ARG A 79 -2.46 -3.14 10.14
N GLU A 80 -2.65 -4.22 9.38
CA GLU A 80 -1.83 -5.42 9.47
C GLU A 80 -0.38 -5.10 9.12
N ILE A 81 -0.17 -4.40 8.00
CA ILE A 81 1.15 -3.93 7.58
C ILE A 81 1.76 -3.00 8.64
N GLU A 82 1.01 -2.01 9.14
CA GLU A 82 1.49 -1.05 10.15
C GLU A 82 1.77 -1.67 11.51
N THR A 83 1.22 -2.85 11.80
CA THR A 83 1.49 -3.60 13.04
C THR A 83 2.79 -4.40 12.95
N GLU A 84 3.10 -4.93 11.76
CA GLU A 84 4.28 -5.78 11.54
C GLU A 84 5.50 -4.97 11.09
N ALA A 85 5.31 -3.93 10.26
CA ALA A 85 6.38 -3.26 9.54
C ALA A 85 7.08 -2.17 10.36
N ASP A 86 8.41 -2.17 10.33
CA ASP A 86 9.18 -0.97 10.63
C ASP A 86 9.22 -0.03 9.40
N LEU A 87 8.24 0.87 9.34
CA LEU A 87 8.12 1.82 8.23
C LEU A 87 9.29 2.79 8.13
N GLN A 88 9.95 3.10 9.25
CA GLN A 88 11.13 3.96 9.21
C GLN A 88 12.26 3.26 8.46
N SER A 89 12.49 1.98 8.77
CA SER A 89 13.46 1.14 8.05
C SER A 89 13.17 1.06 6.55
N VAL A 90 11.90 0.97 6.15
CA VAL A 90 11.51 0.99 4.72
C VAL A 90 11.90 2.30 4.05
N VAL A 91 11.60 3.45 4.68
CA VAL A 91 11.95 4.78 4.14
C VAL A 91 13.46 4.93 4.01
N ASP A 92 14.22 4.58 5.05
CA ASP A 92 15.68 4.69 5.04
C ASP A 92 16.30 3.86 3.88
N ARG A 93 15.74 2.68 3.60
CA ARG A 93 16.14 1.80 2.50
C ARG A 93 15.73 2.33 1.12
N LEU A 94 14.64 3.11 1.02
CA LEU A 94 14.20 3.75 -0.22
C LEU A 94 15.07 4.95 -0.58
N ASP A 95 15.43 5.76 0.41
CA ASP A 95 16.25 6.96 0.24
C ASP A 95 17.74 6.65 -0.03
N GLY A 96 18.14 5.38 0.10
CA GLY A 96 19.53 4.94 -0.12
C GLY A 96 20.48 5.33 1.01
N SER A 97 19.94 5.56 2.21
CA SER A 97 20.69 5.99 3.39
C SER A 97 21.33 4.83 4.18
N VAL A 98 21.48 3.64 3.55
CA VAL A 98 22.08 2.42 4.12
C VAL A 98 22.96 1.73 3.10
#